data_AF-A0AAN6YMN7-F1
#
_entry.id   AF-A0AAN6YMN7-F1
#
_cell.length_a   1.000
_cell.length_b   1.000
_cell.length_c   1.000
_cell.angle_alpha   90.00
_cell.angle_beta   90.00
_cell.angle_gamma   90.00
#
_symmetry.space_group_name_H-M   'P 1'
#
loop_
_entity.id
_entity.type
_entity.pdbx_description
1 polymer ?
#
loop_
_entity_poly.entity_id
_entity_poly.type
_entity_poly.pdbx_seq_one_letter_code
_entity_poly.pdbx_strand_id
1 'polypeptide(L)'
;MDKNLNSLLKWSIEHTAPSAHQTTDIRAADETASPSAEQAAAPTTSGDPSAPSGGGATHRPIDPAVLDALFGGPSEADLMKAAIEVITSPASENVPLEQKLIAFDNLEQLIESLDNANNLEPLALWSPLLSVLEHEEAELRKMAAWCVGTAVQNNVKTQERLLAMGQLGLPKLVELAVKGDETEGVRRKAVYALSSAVRNYQPALDVVLEELARLGVEGHEGGKKQEVEATDMNAVDEVIGRLKKAIQGAK
;
A
#
# COMPACT_ATOMS: atom_id res chain seq x y z
N MET A 1 -7.03 -23.08 5.60
CA MET A 1 -5.99 -22.17 5.08
C MET A 1 -5.21 -22.87 4.00
N ASP A 2 -5.13 -22.25 2.83
CA ASP A 2 -4.35 -22.78 1.73
C ASP A 2 -2.87 -22.76 2.09
N LYS A 3 -2.20 -23.90 1.89
CA LYS A 3 -0.76 -24.06 2.24
C LYS A 3 0.12 -23.02 1.53
N ASN A 4 -0.32 -22.55 0.36
CA ASN A 4 0.36 -21.54 -0.44
C ASN A 4 0.37 -20.15 0.24
N LEU A 5 -0.74 -19.74 0.86
CA LEU A 5 -0.83 -18.41 1.49
C LEU A 5 0.08 -18.31 2.71
N ASN A 6 0.13 -19.37 3.53
CA ASN A 6 1.04 -19.43 4.67
C ASN A 6 2.51 -19.47 4.24
N SER A 7 2.85 -20.11 3.12
CA SER A 7 4.21 -20.07 2.59
C SER A 7 4.59 -18.68 2.09
N LEU A 8 3.68 -17.96 1.43
CA LEU A 8 3.94 -16.59 0.96
C LEU A 8 4.05 -15.59 2.10
N LEU A 9 3.19 -15.70 3.12
CA LEU A 9 3.30 -14.87 4.32
C LEU A 9 4.62 -15.14 5.03
N LYS A 10 4.99 -16.41 5.21
CA LYS A 10 6.28 -16.79 5.80
C LYS A 10 7.46 -16.28 4.97
N TRP A 11 7.41 -16.43 3.65
CA TRP A 11 8.44 -15.92 2.75
C TRP A 11 8.58 -14.41 2.91
N SER A 12 7.45 -13.67 2.96
CA SER A 12 7.48 -12.22 3.16
C SER A 12 8.07 -11.83 4.51
N ILE A 13 7.75 -12.55 5.58
CA ILE A 13 8.35 -12.32 6.91
C ILE A 13 9.87 -12.54 6.89
N GLU A 14 10.36 -13.54 6.17
CA GLU A 14 11.79 -13.86 6.07
C GLU A 14 12.57 -12.83 5.24
N HIS A 15 11.91 -12.14 4.30
CA HIS A 15 12.55 -11.25 3.32
C HIS A 15 12.23 -9.76 3.53
N THR A 16 11.30 -9.43 4.43
CA THR A 16 11.03 -8.06 4.86
C THR A 16 12.06 -7.62 5.89
N ALA A 17 12.75 -6.51 5.64
CA ALA A 17 13.63 -5.89 6.62
C ALA A 17 12.80 -5.37 7.82
N PRO A 18 13.35 -5.40 9.06
CA PRO A 18 12.61 -4.88 10.22
C PRO A 18 12.25 -3.41 10.02
N SER A 19 10.96 -3.13 9.80
CA SER A 19 10.44 -1.76 9.73
C SER A 19 10.53 -1.14 11.12
N ALA A 20 11.23 -0.02 11.24
CA ALA A 20 11.38 0.76 12.47
C ALA A 20 10.10 1.53 12.83
N HIS A 21 8.91 0.96 12.63
CA HIS A 21 7.64 1.58 13.00
C HIS A 21 7.30 1.35 14.49
N GLN A 22 8.23 1.75 15.35
CA GLN A 22 7.93 2.35 16.64
C GLN A 22 8.54 3.75 16.64
N THR A 23 7.70 4.75 16.36
CA THR A 23 7.92 6.18 16.63
C THR A 23 9.18 6.80 16.01
N THR A 24 9.05 7.47 14.86
CA THR A 24 10.00 8.54 14.53
C THR A 24 9.34 9.69 13.77
N ASP A 25 9.53 10.88 14.32
CA ASP A 25 9.28 12.18 13.74
C ASP A 25 10.09 12.40 12.46
N ILE A 26 9.45 13.07 11.50
CA ILE A 26 10.00 13.43 10.19
C ILE A 26 11.19 14.39 10.34
N ARG A 27 12.39 13.99 9.89
CA ARG A 27 13.45 14.91 9.48
C ARG A 27 14.23 14.40 8.25
N ALA A 28 14.13 15.22 7.20
CA ALA A 28 15.12 15.62 6.19
C ALA A 28 16.11 14.60 5.60
N ALA A 29 16.07 14.54 4.26
CA ALA A 29 17.00 13.89 3.37
C ALA A 29 18.40 14.56 3.34
N ASP A 30 19.44 13.75 3.12
CA ASP A 30 20.70 14.08 2.43
C ASP A 30 21.44 12.75 2.15
N GLU A 31 21.52 12.28 0.91
CA GLU A 31 22.64 12.39 -0.03
C GLU A 31 23.77 11.33 0.07
N THR A 32 24.10 10.80 -1.11
CA THR A 32 25.40 10.34 -1.60
C THR A 32 25.82 8.85 -1.57
N ALA A 33 26.15 8.40 -2.79
CA ALA A 33 27.36 7.66 -3.19
C ALA A 33 27.25 6.14 -3.52
N SER A 34 27.33 5.85 -4.83
CA SER A 34 27.90 4.61 -5.39
C SER A 34 29.42 4.54 -5.15
N PRO A 35 30.03 3.34 -5.23
CA PRO A 35 30.82 2.98 -6.42
C PRO A 35 30.66 1.48 -6.83
N SER A 36 30.55 1.16 -8.12
CA SER A 36 31.60 0.71 -9.08
C SER A 36 32.29 -0.65 -8.83
N ALA A 37 31.94 -1.58 -9.72
CA ALA A 37 32.76 -2.56 -10.47
C ALA A 37 33.97 -3.28 -9.85
N GLU A 38 34.00 -4.61 -9.97
CA GLU A 38 35.23 -5.34 -10.29
C GLU A 38 34.96 -6.65 -11.08
N GLN A 39 35.73 -6.83 -12.15
CA GLN A 39 35.82 -8.02 -13.03
C GLN A 39 36.70 -9.09 -12.40
N ALA A 40 36.47 -10.38 -12.73
CA ALA A 40 37.51 -11.26 -13.33
C ALA A 40 37.10 -12.74 -13.48
N ALA A 41 37.37 -13.24 -14.68
CA ALA A 41 37.98 -14.53 -15.03
C ALA A 41 37.24 -15.88 -14.80
N ALA A 42 36.97 -16.52 -15.95
CA ALA A 42 36.73 -17.96 -16.10
C ALA A 42 38.01 -18.80 -15.88
N PRO A 43 37.84 -20.12 -15.70
CA PRO A 43 38.55 -21.04 -16.57
C PRO A 43 37.67 -22.15 -17.14
N THR A 44 37.96 -22.49 -18.38
CA THR A 44 37.54 -23.67 -19.13
C THR A 44 38.14 -24.95 -18.55
N THR A 45 37.34 -26.00 -18.36
CA THR A 45 37.79 -27.40 -18.57
C THR A 45 36.66 -28.26 -19.14
N SER A 46 37.03 -29.00 -20.17
CA SER A 46 36.31 -30.00 -20.95
C SER A 46 36.16 -31.32 -20.19
N GLY A 47 35.04 -32.02 -20.38
CA GLY A 47 34.91 -33.43 -20.00
C GLY A 47 33.47 -33.95 -20.03
N ASP A 48 33.00 -34.35 -21.21
CA ASP A 48 31.90 -35.32 -21.36
C ASP A 48 32.54 -36.72 -21.30
N PRO A 49 31.96 -37.69 -20.56
CA PRO A 49 31.25 -38.72 -21.31
C PRO A 49 30.03 -39.34 -20.59
N SER A 50 29.08 -39.72 -21.45
CA SER A 50 28.24 -40.93 -21.38
C SER A 50 26.95 -40.89 -20.56
N ALA A 51 25.85 -40.90 -21.31
CA ALA A 51 24.50 -41.24 -20.88
C ALA A 51 24.34 -42.75 -20.57
N PRO A 52 23.44 -43.10 -19.64
CA PRO A 52 22.66 -44.32 -19.72
C PRO A 52 21.18 -44.01 -20.00
N SER A 53 20.64 -44.72 -20.98
CA SER A 53 19.23 -44.74 -21.33
C SER A 53 18.37 -45.47 -20.29
N GLY A 54 17.13 -45.02 -20.13
CA GLY A 54 15.99 -45.88 -19.82
C GLY A 54 15.64 -46.06 -18.34
N GLY A 55 14.72 -45.24 -17.84
CA GLY A 55 13.98 -45.50 -16.60
C GLY A 55 12.75 -44.60 -16.54
N GLY A 56 11.56 -45.19 -16.47
CA GLY A 56 10.27 -44.53 -16.65
C GLY A 56 10.10 -43.22 -15.88
N ALA A 57 9.50 -42.24 -16.55
CA ALA A 57 9.13 -40.95 -15.97
C ALA A 57 8.08 -41.17 -14.87
N THR A 58 8.56 -41.50 -13.67
CA THR A 58 7.83 -41.24 -12.45
C THR A 58 7.75 -39.73 -12.33
N HIS A 59 6.54 -39.19 -12.42
CA HIS A 59 6.27 -37.76 -12.22
C HIS A 59 6.57 -37.45 -10.74
N ARG A 60 7.84 -37.28 -10.41
CA ARG A 60 8.27 -36.90 -9.07
C ARG A 60 7.82 -35.43 -8.93
N PRO A 61 6.93 -35.10 -7.99
CA PRO A 61 6.52 -33.72 -7.79
C PRO A 61 7.80 -32.91 -7.54
N ILE A 62 8.01 -31.88 -8.37
CA ILE A 62 9.20 -31.03 -8.28
C ILE A 62 9.12 -30.31 -6.94
N ASP A 63 10.21 -30.34 -6.18
CA ASP A 63 10.31 -29.68 -4.88
C ASP A 63 10.09 -28.16 -5.08
N PRO A 64 9.13 -27.54 -4.37
CA PRO A 64 8.91 -26.10 -4.42
C PRO A 64 10.19 -25.29 -4.19
N ALA A 65 11.09 -25.74 -3.30
CA ALA A 65 12.36 -25.07 -3.04
C ALA A 65 13.31 -25.09 -4.26
N VAL A 66 13.21 -26.11 -5.12
CA VAL A 66 13.98 -26.22 -6.36
C VAL A 66 13.38 -25.33 -7.46
N LEU A 67 12.05 -25.17 -7.49
CA LEU A 67 11.39 -24.21 -8.37
C LEU A 67 11.71 -22.77 -7.96
N ASP A 68 11.66 -22.46 -6.66
CA ASP A 68 12.00 -21.13 -6.14
C ASP A 68 13.48 -20.78 -6.39
N ALA A 69 14.39 -21.74 -6.24
CA ALA A 69 15.80 -21.56 -6.59
C ALA A 69 16.03 -21.38 -8.11
N LEU A 70 15.15 -21.91 -8.95
CA LEU A 70 15.22 -21.79 -10.40
C LEU A 70 14.56 -20.50 -10.93
N PHE A 71 13.51 -20.00 -10.25
CA PHE A 71 12.70 -18.86 -10.68
C PHE A 71 12.87 -17.59 -9.83
N GLY A 72 13.60 -17.65 -8.71
CA GLY A 72 13.95 -16.47 -7.90
C GLY A 72 12.93 -16.06 -6.83
N GLY A 73 12.05 -16.97 -6.40
CA GLY A 73 10.97 -16.69 -5.44
C GLY A 73 9.69 -16.11 -6.07
N PRO A 74 8.67 -15.78 -5.27
CA PRO A 74 7.43 -15.18 -5.75
C PRO A 74 7.67 -13.80 -6.36
N SER A 75 6.87 -13.43 -7.36
CA SER A 75 6.93 -12.07 -7.90
C SER A 75 6.33 -11.05 -6.91
N GLU A 76 6.70 -9.77 -7.04
CA GLU A 76 6.07 -8.69 -6.24
C GLU A 76 4.55 -8.66 -6.42
N ALA A 77 4.05 -8.95 -7.62
CA ALA A 77 2.62 -9.07 -7.88
C ALA A 77 1.97 -10.24 -7.11
N ASP A 78 2.67 -11.36 -6.93
CA ASP A 78 2.19 -12.48 -6.12
C ASP A 78 2.19 -12.12 -4.63
N LEU A 79 3.20 -11.39 -4.16
CA LEU A 79 3.28 -10.89 -2.79
C LEU A 79 2.17 -9.88 -2.47
N MET A 80 1.89 -8.95 -3.38
CA MET A 80 0.78 -7.99 -3.23
C MET A 80 -0.58 -8.68 -3.12
N LYS A 81 -0.83 -9.69 -3.96
CA LYS A 81 -2.07 -10.50 -3.89
C LYS A 81 -2.17 -11.25 -2.57
N ALA A 82 -1.08 -11.92 -2.18
CA ALA A 82 -1.03 -12.68 -0.93
C ALA A 82 -1.28 -11.78 0.29
N ALA A 83 -0.69 -10.58 0.32
CA ALA A 83 -0.92 -9.62 1.40
C ALA A 83 -2.41 -9.24 1.50
N ILE A 84 -3.04 -8.82 0.39
CA ILE A 84 -4.46 -8.48 0.36
C ILE A 84 -5.35 -9.68 0.73
N GLU A 85 -5.00 -10.88 0.30
CA GLU A 85 -5.73 -12.11 0.64
C GLU A 85 -5.65 -12.41 2.14
N VAL A 86 -4.48 -12.27 2.77
CA VAL A 86 -4.32 -12.39 4.23
C VAL A 86 -5.18 -11.35 4.96
N ILE A 87 -5.24 -10.13 4.45
CA ILE A 87 -5.99 -9.02 5.06
C ILE A 87 -7.50 -9.25 4.98
N THR A 88 -8.02 -9.65 3.80
CA THR A 88 -9.45 -9.50 3.44
C THR A 88 -10.25 -10.79 3.32
N SER A 89 -9.60 -11.95 3.17
CA SER A 89 -10.34 -13.20 2.90
C SER A 89 -11.12 -13.68 4.13
N PRO A 90 -12.36 -14.19 3.97
CA PRO A 90 -13.05 -14.87 5.07
C PRO A 90 -12.25 -16.06 5.62
N ALA A 91 -11.47 -16.73 4.77
CA ALA A 91 -10.57 -17.80 5.19
C ALA A 91 -9.44 -17.33 6.15
N SER A 92 -9.23 -16.03 6.29
CA SER A 92 -8.27 -15.40 7.20
C SER A 92 -8.91 -14.88 8.51
N GLU A 93 -10.18 -15.19 8.79
CA GLU A 93 -10.84 -14.84 10.07
C GLU A 93 -10.04 -15.30 11.30
N ASN A 94 -9.35 -16.45 11.21
CA ASN A 94 -8.51 -16.99 12.27
C ASN A 94 -7.06 -16.51 12.23
N VAL A 95 -6.69 -15.62 11.30
CA VAL A 95 -5.36 -15.01 11.27
C VAL A 95 -5.28 -13.95 12.36
N PRO A 96 -4.31 -14.04 13.30
CA PRO A 96 -4.13 -13.04 14.33
C PRO A 96 -3.94 -11.64 13.73
N LEU A 97 -4.44 -10.62 14.43
CA LEU A 97 -4.32 -9.22 14.00
C LEU A 97 -2.88 -8.84 13.64
N GLU A 98 -1.90 -9.25 14.45
CA GLU A 98 -0.47 -9.01 14.22
C GLU A 98 0.00 -9.48 12.84
N GLN A 99 -0.44 -10.66 12.39
CA GLN A 99 -0.09 -11.21 11.07
C GLN A 99 -0.74 -10.41 9.93
N LYS A 100 -1.95 -9.87 10.15
CA LYS A 100 -2.59 -8.97 9.18
C LYS A 100 -1.86 -7.62 9.10
N LEU A 101 -1.36 -7.11 10.24
CA LEU A 101 -0.57 -5.89 10.27
C LEU A 101 0.78 -6.06 9.56
N ILE A 102 1.45 -7.20 9.75
CA ILE A 102 2.66 -7.55 8.99
C ILE A 102 2.37 -7.61 7.49
N ALA A 103 1.26 -8.25 7.08
CA ALA A 103 0.86 -8.29 5.67
C ALA A 103 0.62 -6.88 5.11
N PHE A 104 0.03 -5.98 5.90
CA PHE A 104 -0.12 -4.58 5.53
C PHE A 104 1.21 -3.85 5.41
N ASP A 105 2.14 -4.02 6.36
CA ASP A 105 3.48 -3.40 6.28
C ASP A 105 4.24 -3.88 5.02
N ASN A 106 4.13 -5.17 4.70
CA ASN A 106 4.72 -5.74 3.48
C ASN A 106 4.09 -5.16 2.21
N LEU A 107 2.76 -5.04 2.18
CA LEU A 107 2.05 -4.41 1.07
C LEU A 107 2.48 -2.95 0.91
N GLU A 108 2.57 -2.21 2.01
CA GLU A 108 2.93 -0.79 2.02
C GLU A 108 4.32 -0.56 1.45
N GLN A 109 5.32 -1.36 1.86
CA GLN A 109 6.67 -1.33 1.29
C GLN A 109 6.68 -1.62 -0.21
N LEU A 110 5.92 -2.62 -0.67
CA LEU A 110 5.86 -2.96 -2.10
C LEU A 110 5.30 -1.80 -2.93
N ILE A 111 4.26 -1.11 -2.43
CA ILE A 111 3.59 -0.02 -3.15
C ILE A 111 4.27 1.35 -2.97
N GLU A 112 5.38 1.45 -2.23
CA GLU A 112 6.28 2.61 -2.32
C GLU A 112 6.87 2.74 -3.74
N SER A 113 7.01 1.61 -4.45
CA SER A 113 7.31 1.60 -5.87
C SER A 113 6.08 2.01 -6.70
N LEU A 114 6.23 3.04 -7.53
CA LEU A 114 5.18 3.53 -8.44
C LEU A 114 4.69 2.43 -9.39
N ASP A 115 5.59 1.54 -9.85
CA ASP A 115 5.22 0.44 -10.75
C ASP A 115 4.29 -0.56 -10.04
N ASN A 116 4.58 -0.88 -8.77
CA ASN A 116 3.73 -1.76 -7.97
C ASN A 116 2.43 -1.09 -7.56
N ALA A 117 2.46 0.20 -7.17
CA ALA A 117 1.25 0.96 -6.92
C ALA A 117 0.32 0.96 -8.16
N ASN A 118 0.90 1.11 -9.36
CA ASN A 118 0.17 1.04 -10.62
C ASN A 118 -0.38 -0.35 -10.95
N ASN A 119 0.19 -1.41 -10.35
CA ASN A 119 -0.31 -2.78 -10.50
C ASN A 119 -1.55 -3.07 -9.64
N LEU A 120 -1.90 -2.22 -8.66
CA LEU A 120 -3.11 -2.41 -7.84
C LEU A 120 -4.39 -2.49 -8.71
N GLU A 121 -4.45 -1.77 -9.83
CA GLU A 121 -5.59 -1.82 -10.76
C GLU A 121 -5.65 -3.12 -11.58
N PRO A 122 -4.64 -3.49 -12.39
CA PRO A 122 -4.70 -4.72 -13.19
C PRO A 122 -4.75 -5.99 -12.33
N LEU A 123 -4.30 -5.92 -11.07
CA LEU A 123 -4.42 -7.02 -10.10
C LEU A 123 -5.75 -7.02 -9.34
N ALA A 124 -6.64 -6.05 -9.60
CA ALA A 124 -7.95 -5.89 -8.94
C ALA A 124 -7.87 -5.75 -7.40
N LEU A 125 -6.82 -5.11 -6.89
CA LEU A 125 -6.54 -4.99 -5.46
C LEU A 125 -7.13 -3.73 -4.81
N TRP A 126 -7.60 -2.75 -5.59
CA TRP A 126 -8.22 -1.53 -5.06
C TRP A 126 -9.49 -1.78 -4.24
N SER A 127 -10.44 -2.53 -4.79
CA SER A 127 -11.71 -2.83 -4.10
C SER A 127 -11.51 -3.54 -2.76
N PRO A 128 -10.72 -4.64 -2.67
CA PRO A 128 -10.48 -5.28 -1.39
C PRO A 128 -9.70 -4.36 -0.43
N LEU A 129 -8.68 -3.62 -0.87
CA LEU A 129 -7.97 -2.65 -0.02
C LEU A 129 -8.91 -1.59 0.57
N LEU A 130 -9.77 -0.97 -0.25
CA LEU A 130 -10.68 0.08 0.20
C LEU A 130 -11.81 -0.45 1.09
N SER A 131 -12.23 -1.70 0.92
CA SER A 131 -13.21 -2.32 1.82
C SER A 131 -12.75 -2.35 3.29
N VAL A 132 -11.43 -2.42 3.52
CA VAL A 132 -10.86 -2.44 4.87
C VAL A 132 -10.99 -1.10 5.59
N LEU A 133 -11.25 0.00 4.87
CA LEU A 133 -11.58 1.30 5.48
C LEU A 133 -12.87 1.27 6.30
N GLU A 134 -13.70 0.24 6.15
CA GLU A 134 -14.93 0.01 6.90
C GLU A 134 -14.81 -1.12 7.94
N HIS A 135 -13.62 -1.71 8.11
CA HIS A 135 -13.39 -2.82 9.03
C HIS A 135 -13.63 -2.39 10.49
N GLU A 136 -14.09 -3.29 11.36
CA GLU A 136 -14.37 -2.99 12.78
C GLU A 136 -13.10 -2.63 13.58
N GLU A 137 -12.00 -3.33 13.31
CA GLU A 137 -10.68 -3.06 13.88
C GLU A 137 -10.05 -1.75 13.36
N ALA A 138 -9.83 -0.79 14.25
CA ALA A 138 -9.27 0.52 13.92
C ALA A 138 -7.85 0.43 13.34
N GLU A 139 -7.04 -0.50 13.83
CA GLU A 139 -5.68 -0.68 13.33
C GLU A 139 -5.65 -1.14 11.86
N LEU A 140 -6.63 -1.93 11.42
CA LEU A 140 -6.75 -2.31 10.01
C LEU A 140 -7.20 -1.14 9.14
N ARG A 141 -8.17 -0.34 9.60
CA ARG A 141 -8.58 0.90 8.90
C ARG A 141 -7.39 1.85 8.74
N LYS A 142 -6.56 1.99 9.78
CA LYS A 142 -5.36 2.84 9.78
C LYS A 142 -4.37 2.38 8.73
N MET A 143 -4.06 1.09 8.67
CA MET A 143 -3.12 0.53 7.70
C MET A 143 -3.64 0.61 6.26
N ALA A 144 -4.94 0.37 6.05
CA ALA A 144 -5.57 0.54 4.74
C ALA A 144 -5.46 1.98 4.25
N ALA A 145 -5.78 2.97 5.09
CA ALA A 145 -5.64 4.38 4.75
C ALA A 145 -4.17 4.76 4.45
N TRP A 146 -3.21 4.19 5.19
CA TRP A 146 -1.79 4.38 4.91
C TRP A 146 -1.41 3.84 3.53
N CYS A 147 -1.72 2.57 3.23
CA CYS A 147 -1.45 1.98 1.92
C CYS A 147 -2.06 2.78 0.77
N VAL A 148 -3.31 3.23 0.92
CA VAL A 148 -3.96 4.10 -0.08
C VAL A 148 -3.17 5.40 -0.27
N GLY A 149 -2.76 6.04 0.82
CA GLY A 149 -1.99 7.28 0.77
C GLY A 149 -0.61 7.13 0.13
N THR A 150 0.06 6.00 0.34
CA THR A 150 1.35 5.68 -0.30
C THR A 150 1.15 5.41 -1.79
N ALA A 151 0.14 4.60 -2.16
CA ALA A 151 -0.14 4.27 -3.56
C ALA A 151 -0.43 5.50 -4.44
N VAL A 152 -1.11 6.52 -3.90
CA VAL A 152 -1.51 7.73 -4.65
C VAL A 152 -0.54 8.90 -4.56
N GLN A 153 0.52 8.78 -3.75
CA GLN A 153 1.47 9.87 -3.55
C GLN A 153 2.24 10.16 -4.84
N ASN A 154 2.10 11.38 -5.37
CA ASN A 154 2.76 11.84 -6.60
C ASN A 154 2.55 10.89 -7.80
N ASN A 155 1.39 10.24 -7.87
CA ASN A 155 1.08 9.26 -8.89
C ASN A 155 -0.31 9.49 -9.48
N VAL A 156 -0.38 10.19 -10.62
CA VAL A 156 -1.65 10.57 -11.26
C VAL A 156 -2.49 9.34 -11.63
N LYS A 157 -1.88 8.24 -12.05
CA LYS A 157 -2.62 7.03 -12.46
C LYS A 157 -3.38 6.41 -11.29
N THR A 158 -2.77 6.33 -10.12
CA THR A 158 -3.44 5.81 -8.92
C THR A 158 -4.35 6.85 -8.27
N GLN A 159 -4.07 8.15 -8.41
CA GLN A 159 -5.00 9.23 -8.03
C GLN A 159 -6.30 9.17 -8.86
N GLU A 160 -6.20 9.02 -10.19
CA GLU A 160 -7.32 8.78 -11.10
C GLU A 160 -8.09 7.53 -10.70
N ARG A 161 -7.38 6.46 -10.36
CA ARG A 161 -8.01 5.21 -9.95
C ARG A 161 -8.78 5.37 -8.64
N LEU A 162 -8.19 6.00 -7.63
CA LEU A 162 -8.85 6.27 -6.34
C LEU A 162 -10.10 7.13 -6.52
N LEU A 163 -10.05 8.15 -7.39
CA LEU A 163 -11.20 8.96 -7.76
C LEU A 163 -12.31 8.10 -8.38
N ALA A 164 -11.96 7.20 -9.31
CA ALA A 164 -12.90 6.31 -9.97
C ALA A 164 -13.56 5.28 -9.03
N MET A 165 -13.01 5.05 -7.83
CA MET A 165 -13.62 4.17 -6.81
C MET A 165 -14.85 4.80 -6.13
N GLY A 166 -15.15 6.08 -6.40
CA GLY A 166 -16.37 6.74 -5.92
C GLY A 166 -16.46 6.73 -4.40
N GLN A 167 -17.61 6.33 -3.85
CA GLN A 167 -17.89 6.41 -2.41
C GLN A 167 -16.90 5.64 -1.53
N LEU A 168 -16.30 4.56 -2.04
CA LEU A 168 -15.28 3.78 -1.31
C LEU A 168 -13.90 4.43 -1.30
N GLY A 169 -13.66 5.44 -2.16
CA GLY A 169 -12.38 6.15 -2.29
C GLY A 169 -12.33 7.42 -1.45
N LEU A 170 -12.26 8.57 -2.12
CA LEU A 170 -12.09 9.89 -1.49
C LEU A 170 -13.17 10.21 -0.43
N PRO A 171 -14.49 9.99 -0.67
CA PRO A 171 -15.51 10.27 0.33
C PRO A 171 -15.35 9.47 1.61
N LYS A 172 -15.00 8.18 1.52
CA LYS A 172 -14.71 7.33 2.69
C LYS A 172 -13.53 7.85 3.49
N LEU A 173 -12.46 8.29 2.82
CA LEU A 173 -11.29 8.88 3.50
C LEU A 173 -11.65 10.20 4.20
N VAL A 174 -12.49 11.03 3.58
CA VAL A 174 -13.00 12.26 4.23
C VAL A 174 -13.84 11.92 5.46
N GLU A 175 -14.77 10.96 5.34
CA GLU A 175 -15.56 10.45 6.47
C GLU A 175 -14.65 10.02 7.64
N LEU A 176 -13.68 9.16 7.37
CA LEU A 176 -12.72 8.69 8.39
C LEU A 176 -11.90 9.83 8.99
N ALA A 177 -11.54 10.86 8.22
CA ALA A 177 -10.73 11.98 8.72
C ALA A 177 -11.50 12.86 9.73
N VAL A 178 -12.82 12.97 9.58
CA VAL A 178 -13.65 13.91 10.35
C VAL A 178 -14.58 13.26 11.36
N LYS A 179 -14.77 11.93 11.29
CA LYS A 179 -15.59 11.16 12.21
C LYS A 179 -15.09 11.32 13.67
N GLY A 180 -15.97 11.82 14.54
CA GLY A 180 -15.60 12.24 15.90
C GLY A 180 -15.27 11.10 16.86
N ASP A 181 -15.86 9.92 16.67
CA ASP A 181 -15.60 8.70 17.44
C ASP A 181 -14.50 7.83 16.82
N GLU A 182 -13.85 8.27 15.74
CA GLU A 182 -12.73 7.57 15.13
C GLU A 182 -11.41 7.85 15.86
N THR A 183 -10.54 6.85 15.90
CA THR A 183 -9.23 6.93 16.54
C THR A 183 -8.32 7.95 15.85
N GLU A 184 -7.51 8.64 16.63
CA GLU A 184 -6.53 9.60 16.11
C GLU A 184 -5.59 9.00 15.06
N GLY A 185 -5.17 7.74 15.24
CA GLY A 185 -4.31 7.03 14.31
C GLY A 185 -4.94 6.88 12.92
N VAL A 186 -6.19 6.43 12.86
CA VAL A 186 -6.95 6.29 11.60
C VAL A 186 -7.14 7.67 10.95
N ARG A 187 -7.58 8.67 11.72
CA ARG A 187 -7.79 10.03 11.21
C ARG A 187 -6.52 10.61 10.60
N ARG A 188 -5.37 10.46 11.26
CA ARG A 188 -4.07 10.93 10.75
C ARG A 188 -3.70 10.27 9.43
N LYS A 189 -3.89 8.95 9.29
CA LYS A 189 -3.58 8.24 8.04
C LYS A 189 -4.59 8.52 6.93
N ALA A 190 -5.87 8.75 7.26
CA ALA A 190 -6.86 9.23 6.30
C ALA A 190 -6.48 10.63 5.76
N VAL A 191 -6.07 11.56 6.64
CA VAL A 191 -5.59 12.89 6.22
C VAL A 191 -4.31 12.82 5.39
N TYR A 192 -3.40 11.90 5.72
CA TYR A 192 -2.22 11.61 4.88
C TYR A 192 -2.65 11.17 3.47
N ALA A 193 -3.58 10.21 3.37
CA ALA A 193 -4.07 9.74 2.07
C ALA A 193 -4.75 10.83 1.26
N LEU A 194 -5.58 11.66 1.89
CA LEU A 194 -6.20 12.83 1.26
C LEU A 194 -5.14 13.81 0.76
N SER A 195 -4.13 14.13 1.57
CA SER A 195 -3.02 15.00 1.16
C SER A 195 -2.26 14.44 -0.04
N SER A 196 -1.99 13.14 -0.08
CA SER A 196 -1.36 12.49 -1.24
C SER A 196 -2.25 12.54 -2.48
N ALA A 197 -3.56 12.35 -2.31
CA ALA A 197 -4.51 12.25 -3.41
C ALA A 197 -4.79 13.58 -4.12
N VAL A 198 -4.80 14.70 -3.38
CA VAL A 198 -5.23 16.01 -3.91
C VAL A 198 -4.08 16.86 -4.48
N ARG A 199 -2.83 16.62 -4.06
CA ARG A 199 -1.69 17.44 -4.51
C ARG A 199 -1.44 17.25 -6.00
N ASN A 200 -1.36 18.36 -6.71
CA ASN A 200 -1.19 18.42 -8.17
C ASN A 200 -2.30 17.68 -8.96
N TYR A 201 -3.45 17.39 -8.34
CA TYR A 201 -4.55 16.68 -8.98
C TYR A 201 -5.92 17.26 -8.61
N GLN A 202 -6.35 18.25 -9.41
CA GLN A 202 -7.59 19.01 -9.19
C GLN A 202 -8.85 18.15 -9.06
N PRO A 203 -9.07 17.10 -9.87
CA PRO A 203 -10.30 16.31 -9.78
C PRO A 203 -10.50 15.66 -8.40
N ALA A 204 -9.43 15.19 -7.74
CA ALA A 204 -9.54 14.68 -6.38
C ALA A 204 -9.78 15.80 -5.37
N LEU A 205 -9.11 16.95 -5.53
CA LEU A 205 -9.31 18.11 -4.67
C LEU A 205 -10.77 18.58 -4.69
N ASP A 206 -11.36 18.70 -5.88
CA ASP A 206 -12.76 19.11 -6.05
C ASP A 206 -13.72 18.20 -5.26
N VAL A 207 -13.56 16.88 -5.39
CA VAL A 207 -14.38 15.89 -4.65
C VAL A 207 -14.18 15.99 -3.15
N VAL A 208 -12.93 16.16 -2.69
CA VAL A 208 -12.63 16.29 -1.26
C VAL A 208 -13.28 17.56 -0.68
N LEU A 209 -13.20 18.68 -1.39
CA LEU A 209 -13.81 19.94 -0.95
C LEU A 209 -15.33 19.86 -0.93
N GLU A 210 -15.95 19.25 -1.94
CA GLU A 210 -17.40 19.00 -1.97
C GLU A 210 -17.83 18.14 -0.78
N GLU A 211 -17.09 17.08 -0.47
CA GLU A 211 -17.42 16.17 0.63
C GLU A 211 -17.23 16.82 2.01
N LEU A 212 -16.18 17.63 2.19
CA LEU A 212 -15.97 18.41 3.42
C LEU A 212 -17.10 19.42 3.64
N ALA A 213 -17.56 20.09 2.57
CA ALA A 213 -18.70 20.98 2.62
C ALA A 213 -20.00 20.21 2.97
N ARG A 214 -20.20 19.03 2.37
CA ARG A 214 -21.35 18.16 2.63
C ARG A 214 -21.43 17.71 4.09
N LEU A 215 -20.28 17.42 4.71
CA LEU A 215 -20.18 17.02 6.11
C LEU A 215 -20.19 18.20 7.10
N GLY A 216 -20.28 19.44 6.61
CA GLY A 216 -20.33 20.63 7.47
C GLY A 216 -19.04 20.91 8.23
N VAL A 217 -17.88 20.55 7.65
CA VAL A 217 -16.59 20.82 8.27
C VAL A 217 -16.31 22.33 8.22
N GLU A 218 -16.06 22.94 9.38
CA GLU A 218 -15.80 24.38 9.50
C GLU A 218 -14.70 24.84 8.53
N GLY A 219 -14.92 25.97 7.86
CA GLY A 219 -13.99 26.50 6.84
C GLY A 219 -14.18 25.90 5.44
N HIS A 220 -15.16 25.01 5.26
CA HIS A 220 -15.60 24.48 3.97
C HIS A 220 -17.10 24.76 3.71
N GLU A 221 -17.67 25.74 4.41
CA GLU A 221 -19.08 26.09 4.30
C GLU A 221 -19.40 26.76 2.95
N GLY A 222 -20.24 26.10 2.14
CA GLY A 222 -20.99 26.73 1.07
C GLY A 222 -20.33 26.73 -0.32
N GLY A 223 -20.64 25.70 -1.11
CA GLY A 223 -21.26 25.73 -2.46
C GLY A 223 -20.69 26.61 -3.60
N LYS A 224 -19.73 27.49 -3.34
CA LYS A 224 -18.87 28.06 -4.37
C LYS A 224 -17.65 27.18 -4.38
N LYS A 225 -17.30 26.63 -5.54
CA LYS A 225 -15.96 26.08 -5.80
C LYS A 225 -14.98 26.94 -5.03
N GLN A 226 -14.43 26.41 -3.93
CA GLN A 226 -13.29 27.02 -3.30
C GLN A 226 -12.28 27.08 -4.46
N GLU A 227 -11.83 28.27 -4.87
CA GLU A 227 -10.82 28.47 -5.92
C GLU A 227 -9.45 27.99 -5.43
N VAL A 228 -9.42 26.79 -4.85
CA VAL A 228 -8.21 26.13 -4.40
C VAL A 228 -7.73 25.33 -5.59
N GLU A 229 -6.63 25.80 -6.16
CA GLU A 229 -5.93 25.08 -7.21
C GLU A 229 -5.02 24.04 -6.57
N ALA A 230 -5.10 22.79 -7.05
CA ALA A 230 -4.31 21.68 -6.54
C ALA A 230 -2.80 21.85 -6.74
N THR A 231 -2.39 22.80 -7.60
CA THR A 231 -0.99 23.19 -7.79
C THR A 231 -0.53 24.28 -6.83
N ASP A 232 -1.44 24.97 -6.14
CA ASP A 232 -1.09 25.90 -5.06
C ASP A 232 -0.91 25.11 -3.75
N MET A 233 0.34 24.76 -3.46
CA MET A 233 0.68 23.99 -2.27
C MET A 233 0.34 24.70 -0.97
N ASN A 234 0.34 26.04 -0.92
CA ASN A 234 -0.04 26.76 0.29
C ASN A 234 -1.54 26.59 0.54
N ALA A 235 -2.36 26.74 -0.50
CA ALA A 235 -3.80 26.58 -0.40
C ALA A 235 -4.19 25.13 -0.04
N VAL A 236 -3.53 24.13 -0.64
CA VAL A 236 -3.71 22.72 -0.27
C VAL A 236 -3.28 22.47 1.19
N ASP A 237 -2.16 23.05 1.62
CA ASP A 237 -1.67 22.93 3.01
C ASP A 237 -2.63 23.56 4.02
N GLU A 238 -3.33 24.63 3.68
CA GLU A 238 -4.38 25.19 4.53
C GLU A 238 -5.55 24.22 4.72
N VAL A 239 -6.04 23.61 3.63
CA VAL A 239 -7.13 22.61 3.65
C VAL A 239 -6.73 21.42 4.52
N ILE A 240 -5.58 20.80 4.23
CA ILE A 240 -5.07 19.65 4.98
C ILE A 240 -4.74 20.03 6.43
N GLY A 241 -4.24 21.24 6.66
CA GLY A 241 -3.89 21.76 7.98
C GLY A 241 -5.11 21.89 8.91
N ARG A 242 -6.28 22.27 8.38
CA ARG A 242 -7.53 22.30 9.15
C ARG A 242 -7.92 20.91 9.63
N LEU A 243 -7.85 19.90 8.75
CA LEU A 243 -8.12 18.50 9.12
C LEU A 243 -7.14 18.01 10.21
N LYS A 244 -5.85 18.32 10.09
CA LYS A 244 -4.85 17.98 11.12
C LYS A 244 -5.14 18.64 12.46
N LYS A 245 -5.55 19.91 12.49
CA LYS A 245 -5.91 20.62 13.72
C LYS A 245 -7.17 20.03 14.37
N ALA A 246 -8.17 19.66 13.59
CA ALA A 246 -9.39 19.01 14.08
C ALA A 246 -9.12 17.64 14.74
N ILE A 247 -7.98 17.00 14.44
CA ILE A 247 -7.54 15.79 15.14
C ILE A 247 -7.08 16.12 16.56
N GLN A 248 -6.27 17.17 16.72
CA GLN A 248 -5.67 17.56 18.00
C GLN A 248 -6.65 18.22 18.98
N GLY A 249 -7.73 18.83 18.45
CA GLY A 249 -8.76 19.50 19.23
C GLY A 249 -9.86 18.58 19.79
N ALA A 250 -9.95 17.33 19.32
CA ALA A 250 -10.88 16.34 19.84
C ALA A 250 -10.35 15.77 21.17
N LYS A 251 -10.70 16.41 22.28
CA LYS A 251 -10.46 15.92 23.65
C LYS A 251 -11.77 15.68 24.37
#